data_AF-A0A927RXF1-F1
#
_entry.id   AF-A0A927RXF1-F1
#
_cell.length_a   1.000
_cell.length_b   1.000
_cell.length_c   1.000
_cell.angle_alpha   90.00
_cell.angle_beta   90.00
_cell.angle_gamma   90.00
#
_symmetry.space_group_name_H-M   'P 1'
#
loop_
_entity.id
_entity.type
_entity.pdbx_description
1 polymer ?
#
loop_
_entity_poly.entity_id
_entity_poly.type
_entity_poly.pdbx_seq_one_letter_code
_entity_poly.pdbx_strand_id
1 'polypeptide(L)' 'MAVPKIKVSKARRNSRKANWKVSTPSVVKCPHCHEYT' A
#
# COMPACT_ATOMS: atom_id res chain seq x y z
N MET A 1 25.13 4.09 -18.36
CA MET A 1 23.77 3.77 -17.84
C MET A 1 23.83 3.75 -16.32
N ALA A 2 22.89 4.39 -15.62
CA ALA A 2 22.86 4.36 -14.16
C ALA A 2 22.32 3.01 -13.67
N VAL A 3 23.20 2.17 -13.13
CA VAL A 3 22.84 0.88 -12.54
C VAL A 3 23.15 0.86 -11.04
N PRO A 4 22.39 0.11 -10.22
CA PRO A 4 22.72 -0.06 -8.82
C PRO A 4 24.11 -0.70 -8.66
N LYS A 5 25.00 -0.02 -7.93
CA LYS A 5 26.37 -0.54 -7.69
C LYS A 5 26.37 -1.76 -6.75
N ILE A 6 25.42 -1.83 -5.82
CA ILE A 6 25.34 -2.87 -4.78
C ILE A 6 23.89 -3.28 -4.54
N LYS A 7 23.70 -4.53 -4.11
CA LYS A 7 22.42 -5.06 -3.62
C LYS A 7 21.89 -4.24 -2.44
N VAL A 8 20.62 -3.84 -2.52
CA VAL A 8 19.90 -3.21 -1.40
C VAL A 8 19.63 -4.25 -0.31
N SER A 9 20.01 -3.95 0.94
CA SER A 9 19.79 -4.85 2.07
C SER A 9 18.30 -5.11 2.33
N LYS A 10 17.99 -6.24 2.99
CA LYS A 10 16.61 -6.60 3.35
C LYS A 10 15.94 -5.48 4.17
N ALA A 11 16.67 -4.91 5.13
CA ALA A 11 16.22 -3.79 5.95
C ALA A 11 15.87 -2.56 5.09
N ARG A 12 16.80 -2.07 4.25
CA ARG A 12 16.57 -0.89 3.40
C ARG A 12 15.41 -1.10 2.41
N ARG A 13 15.27 -2.30 1.84
CA ARG A 13 14.16 -2.66 0.96
C ARG A 13 12.81 -2.57 1.71
N ASN A 14 12.75 -3.09 2.94
CA ASN A 14 11.54 -3.08 3.74
C ASN A 14 11.17 -1.67 4.21
N SER A 15 12.15 -0.86 4.63
CA SER A 15 11.93 0.55 4.99
C SER A 15 11.40 1.37 3.81
N ARG A 16 11.93 1.17 2.60
CA ARG A 16 11.40 1.82 1.38
C ARG A 16 9.96 1.40 1.08
N LYS A 17 9.60 0.16 1.40
CA LYS A 17 8.24 -0.38 1.29
C LYS A 17 7.43 -0.20 2.60
N ALA A 18 7.66 0.84 3.40
CA ALA A 18 6.81 1.07 4.57
C ALA A 18 5.44 1.66 4.20
N ASN A 19 5.42 2.57 3.22
CA ASN A 19 4.27 3.45 2.94
C ASN A 19 3.44 3.05 1.70
N TRP A 20 3.57 1.82 1.19
CA TRP A 20 2.79 1.37 0.01
C TRP A 20 1.40 0.83 0.38
N LYS A 21 1.10 0.66 1.68
CA LYS A 21 -0.14 0.06 2.14
C LYS A 21 -1.31 0.99 1.81
N VAL A 22 -2.29 0.48 1.09
CA VAL A 22 -3.53 1.18 0.77
C VAL A 22 -4.43 1.17 2.01
N SER A 23 -5.01 2.31 2.35
CA SER A 23 -6.03 2.40 3.39
C SER A 23 -7.30 1.69 2.94
N THR A 24 -7.92 0.91 3.81
CA THR A 24 -9.23 0.33 3.53
C THR A 24 -10.26 1.44 3.28
N PRO A 25 -11.05 1.39 2.19
CA PRO A 25 -12.10 2.36 1.98
C PRO A 25 -13.14 2.25 3.11
N SER A 26 -13.66 3.38 3.55
CA SER A 26 -14.76 3.41 4.51
C SER A 26 -16.05 3.03 3.80
N VAL A 27 -16.42 1.76 3.89
CA VAL A 27 -17.65 1.24 3.30
C VAL A 27 -18.80 1.49 4.25
N VAL A 28 -19.87 2.13 3.79
CA VAL A 28 -21.05 2.45 4.59
C VAL A 28 -22.26 1.71 4.02
N LYS A 29 -23.14 1.22 4.89
CA LYS A 29 -24.38 0.57 4.46
C LYS A 29 -25.35 1.62 3.93
N CYS A 30 -25.79 1.47 2.69
CA CYS A 30 -26.82 2.34 2.12
C CYS A 30 -28.15 2.16 2.88
N PRO A 31 -28.80 3.25 3.34
CA PRO A 31 -30.06 3.16 4.08
C PRO A 31 -31.25 2.74 3.19
N HIS A 32 -31.12 2.87 1.86
CA HIS A 32 -32.21 2.62 0.91
C HIS A 32 -32.14 1.25 0.23
N CYS A 33 -30.96 0.86 -0.29
CA CYS A 33 -30.78 -0.46 -0.94
C CYS A 33 -30.07 -1.48 -0.06
N HIS A 34 -29.60 -1.11 1.13
CA HIS A 34 -28.83 -1.98 2.04
C HIS A 34 -27.56 -2.61 1.43
N GLU A 35 -27.12 -2.09 0.29
CA GLU A 35 -25.86 -2.45 -0.33
C GLU A 35 -24.69 -1.72 0.34
N TYR A 36 -23.52 -2.32 0.26
CA TYR A 36 -22.27 -1.77 0.76
C TYR A 36 -21.60 -0.98 -0.37
N THR A 37 -21.59 0.35 -0.25
CA THR A 37 -20.86 1.26 -1.13
C THR A 37 -19.71 1.92 -0.40
#